data_AF-A0A945Z9M8-F1
#
_entry.id   AF-A0A945Z9M8-F1
#
_cell.length_a   1.000
_cell.length_b   1.000
_cell.length_c   1.000
_cell.angle_alpha   90.00
_cell.angle_beta   90.00
_cell.angle_gamma   90.00
#
_symmetry.space_group_name_H-M   'P 1'
#
loop_
_entity.id
_entity.type
_entity.pdbx_description
1 polymer ?
#
loop_
_entity_poly.entity_id
_entity_poly.type
_entity_poly.pdbx_seq_one_letter_code
_entity_poly.pdbx_strand_id
1 'polypeptide(L)' 'MKKVILGLAVGAFALSFSSCKKDYTCSCAWSDGSGSLTYTIPKSTKSDAEAVCNGYEYTIGTISWDCALE' A
#
# COMPACT_ATOMS: atom_id res chain seq x y z
N MET A 1 23.52 -6.16 -0.20
CA MET A 1 24.39 -5.11 0.38
C MET A 1 24.04 -3.78 -0.29
N LYS A 2 23.86 -2.72 0.52
CA LYS A 2 23.65 -1.29 0.18
C LYS A 2 22.37 -0.94 -0.62
N LYS A 3 21.36 -0.41 0.09
CA LYS A 3 20.54 0.81 -0.16
C LYS A 3 19.62 0.95 1.08
N VAL A 4 20.09 1.51 2.19
CA VAL A 4 20.11 2.95 2.50
C VAL A 4 18.69 3.53 2.52
N ILE A 5 18.18 3.68 3.75
CA ILE A 5 17.32 4.75 4.24
C ILE A 5 15.88 4.78 3.70
N LEU A 6 14.98 4.14 4.43
CA LEU A 6 13.61 4.62 4.60
C LEU A 6 13.48 5.11 6.03
N GLY A 7 13.99 6.33 6.23
CA GLY A 7 13.88 7.07 7.46
C GLY A 7 12.42 7.45 7.70
N LEU A 8 11.91 6.97 8.83
CA LEU A 8 11.24 7.79 9.84
C LEU A 8 10.58 9.09 9.30
N ALA A 9 9.37 8.95 8.78
CA ALA A 9 8.40 10.04 8.71
C ALA A 9 7.12 9.63 9.46
N VAL A 10 7.30 9.13 10.70
CA VAL A 10 6.21 8.97 11.67
C VAL A 10 5.98 10.35 12.28
N GLY A 11 5.26 11.20 11.56
CA GLY A 11 5.12 12.60 11.94
C GLY A 11 4.11 13.33 11.08
N ALA A 12 2.90 12.79 10.95
CA ALA A 12 1.79 13.56 10.42
C ALA A 12 0.48 13.17 11.12
N PHE A 13 0.07 14.05 12.02
CA PHE A 13 -1.33 14.40 12.27
C PHE A 13 -2.28 13.26 12.66
N ALA A 14 -2.25 12.89 13.95
CA ALA A 14 -3.36 12.27 14.65
C ALA A 14 -4.46 13.31 15.00
N LEU A 15 -4.86 14.15 14.05
CA LEU A 15 -5.95 15.11 14.21
C LEU A 15 -6.86 15.06 12.99
N SER A 16 -7.86 14.18 13.04
CA SER A 16 -9.26 14.44 12.67
C SER A 16 -10.01 13.12 12.49
N PHE A 17 -10.87 12.79 13.45
CA PHE A 17 -11.88 11.72 13.36
C PHE A 17 -13.06 12.07 12.42
N SER A 18 -12.85 12.95 11.43
CA SER A 18 -13.72 12.96 10.27
C SER A 18 -13.21 11.84 9.38
N SER A 19 -14.02 10.82 9.15
CA SER A 19 -13.78 9.76 8.17
C SER A 19 -13.70 10.40 6.77
N CYS A 20 -12.60 11.08 6.47
CA CYS A 20 -12.32 11.71 5.20
C CYS A 20 -12.02 10.58 4.22
N LYS A 21 -13.11 10.06 3.66
CA LYS A 21 -13.08 9.16 2.52
C LYS A 21 -12.47 9.90 1.35
N LYS A 22 -11.27 9.49 0.96
CA LYS A 22 -10.58 9.99 -0.23
C LYS A 22 -10.25 8.81 -1.13
N ASP A 23 -9.83 9.13 -2.35
CA ASP A 23 -9.32 8.13 -3.26
C ASP A 23 -7.88 7.80 -2.86
N TYR A 24 -7.57 6.50 -2.79
CA TYR A 24 -6.25 5.96 -2.51
C TYR A 24 -5.79 5.12 -3.70
N THR A 25 -4.48 5.00 -3.89
CA THR A 25 -3.93 4.13 -4.94
C THR A 25 -3.21 2.98 -4.27
N CYS A 26 -3.52 1.75 -4.66
CA CYS A 26 -2.81 0.56 -4.23
C CYS A 26 -1.89 0.13 -5.37
N SER A 27 -0.59 0.16 -5.13
CA SER A 27 0.43 -0.22 -6.09
C SER A 27 1.00 -1.56 -5.71
N CYS A 28 0.75 -2.55 -6.57
CA CYS A 28 1.19 -3.92 -6.37
C CYS A 28 2.27 -4.31 -7.36
N ALA A 29 3.24 -5.11 -6.91
CA ALA A 29 4.30 -5.61 -7.77
C ALA A 29 4.73 -7.02 -7.37
N TRP A 30 5.23 -7.75 -8.35
CA TRP A 30 5.89 -9.03 -8.09
C TRP A 30 7.27 -8.82 -7.48
N SER A 31 7.60 -9.61 -6.47
CA SER A 31 8.89 -9.54 -5.77
C SER A 31 10.08 -9.87 -6.66
N ASP A 32 9.87 -10.60 -7.77
CA ASP A 32 10.90 -10.89 -8.77
C ASP A 32 11.05 -9.79 -9.84
N GLY A 33 10.19 -8.76 -9.79
CA GLY A 33 10.22 -7.63 -10.71
C GLY A 33 9.58 -7.90 -12.08
N SER A 34 8.88 -9.03 -12.24
CA SER A 34 8.20 -9.41 -13.48
C SER A 34 7.06 -8.48 -13.89
N GLY A 35 6.54 -7.66 -12.97
CA GLY A 35 5.58 -6.61 -13.31
C GLY A 35 4.97 -5.90 -12.10
N SER A 36 4.27 -4.82 -12.37
CA SER A 36 3.52 -4.03 -11.39
C SER A 36 2.17 -3.58 -11.94
N LEU A 37 1.17 -3.46 -11.08
CA LEU A 37 -0.17 -2.97 -11.38
C LEU A 37 -0.62 -1.98 -10.30
N THR A 38 -1.41 -1.00 -10.70
CA THR A 38 -1.98 -0.01 -9.77
C THR A 38 -3.50 -0.07 -9.81
N TYR A 39 -4.11 0.03 -8.63
CA TYR A 39 -5.55 -0.02 -8.43
C TYR A 39 -6.01 1.21 -7.65
N THR A 40 -6.96 1.95 -8.19
CA THR A 40 -7.59 3.05 -7.45
C THR A 40 -8.70 2.53 -6.55
N ILE A 41 -8.63 2.86 -5.27
CA ILE A 41 -9.64 2.56 -4.25
C ILE A 41 -10.39 3.87 -3.95
N PRO A 42 -11.57 4.09 -4.54
CA PRO A 42 -12.26 5.36 -4.40
C PRO A 42 -12.93 5.51 -3.03
N LYS A 43 -13.03 6.76 -2.54
CA LYS A 43 -13.79 7.16 -1.35
C LYS A 43 -13.71 6.18 -0.17
N SER A 44 -12.49 5.78 0.17
CA SER A 44 -12.25 4.85 1.26
C SER A 44 -11.55 5.54 2.42
N THR A 45 -11.71 5.00 3.62
CA THR A 45 -10.85 5.44 4.74
C THR A 45 -9.47 4.83 4.54
N LYS A 46 -8.43 5.45 5.10
CA LYS A 46 -7.08 4.89 5.00
C LYS A 46 -7.03 3.42 5.44
N SER A 47 -7.64 3.11 6.59
CA SER A 47 -7.68 1.74 7.13
C SER A 47 -8.43 0.75 6.24
N ASP A 48 -9.53 1.19 5.62
CA ASP A 48 -10.34 0.34 4.73
C ASP A 48 -9.58 0.09 3.42
N ALA A 49 -8.96 1.13 2.88
CA ALA A 49 -8.13 1.04 1.69
C ALA A 49 -6.88 0.18 1.93
N GLU A 50 -6.23 0.26 3.10
CA GLU A 50 -5.13 -0.63 3.49
C GLU A 50 -5.61 -2.09 3.57
N ALA A 51 -6.77 -2.35 4.16
CA ALA A 51 -7.32 -3.71 4.24
C ALA A 51 -7.63 -4.29 2.85
N VAL A 52 -8.20 -3.48 1.96
CA VAL A 52 -8.45 -3.88 0.56
C VAL A 52 -7.14 -4.11 -0.18
N CYS A 53 -6.15 -3.21 -0.04
CA CYS A 53 -4.86 -3.29 -0.72
C CYS A 53 -4.07 -4.54 -0.28
N ASN A 54 -3.97 -4.79 1.03
CA ASN A 54 -3.33 -5.99 1.58
C ASN A 54 -4.10 -7.27 1.23
N GLY A 55 -5.41 -7.18 1.01
CA GLY A 55 -6.22 -8.30 0.54
C GLY A 55 -5.86 -8.82 -0.85
N TYR A 56 -5.14 -8.02 -1.65
CA TYR A 56 -4.62 -8.45 -2.95
C TYR A 56 -3.29 -9.19 -2.86
N GLU A 57 -2.62 -9.18 -1.71
CA GLU A 57 -1.33 -9.85 -1.55
C GLU A 57 -1.47 -11.36 -1.64
N TYR A 58 -0.59 -12.00 -2.41
CA TYR A 58 -0.54 -13.45 -2.47
C TYR A 58 0.86 -13.95 -2.81
N THR A 59 1.16 -15.19 -2.44
CA THR A 59 2.49 -15.78 -2.66
C THR A 59 2.34 -17.08 -3.44
N ILE A 60 3.15 -17.24 -4.48
CA ILE A 60 3.28 -18.49 -5.24
C ILE A 60 4.74 -18.94 -5.18
N GLY A 61 5.00 -20.01 -4.43
CA GLY A 61 6.35 -20.52 -4.23
C GLY A 61 7.23 -19.49 -3.51
N THR A 62 8.27 -19.01 -4.18
CA THR A 62 9.22 -18.01 -3.66
C THR A 62 8.97 -16.58 -4.17
N ILE A 63 7.91 -16.38 -4.96
CA ILE A 63 7.55 -15.09 -5.55
C ILE A 63 6.29 -14.59 -4.84
N SER A 64 6.33 -13.37 -4.33
CA SER A 64 5.19 -12.70 -3.72
C SER A 64 4.68 -11.57 -4.60
N TRP A 65 3.37 -11.40 -4.64
CA TRP A 65 2.68 -10.22 -5.11
C TRP A 65 2.43 -9.34 -3.89
N ASP A 66 3.21 -8.27 -3.78
CA ASP A 66 3.23 -7.35 -2.64
C ASP A 66 2.54 -6.05 -3.02
N CYS A 67 1.71 -5.51 -2.13
CA CYS A 67 0.85 -4.37 -2.41
C CYS A 67 1.06 -3.26 -1.38
N ALA A 68 1.33 -2.05 -1.85
CA ALA A 68 1.53 -0.87 -1.01
C ALA A 68 0.50 0.22 -1.32
N LEU A 69 -0.08 0.80 -0.27
CA LEU A 69 -0.99 1.94 -0.39
C LEU A 69 -0.21 3.26 -0.51
N GLU A 70 -0.54 4.05 -1.53
CA GLU A 70 -0.04 5.40 -1.82
C GLU A 70 -1.06 6.50 -1.50
#